data_AF-X1NI26-F1
#
_entry.id   AF-X1NI26-F1
#
_cell.length_a   1.000
_cell.length_b   1.000
_cell.length_c   1.000
_cell.angle_alpha   90.00
_cell.angle_beta   90.00
_cell.angle_gamma   90.00
#
_symmetry.space_group_name_H-M   'P 1'
#
loop_
_entity.id
_entity.type
_entity.pdbx_description
1 polymer ?
#
loop_
_entity_poly.entity_id
_entity_poly.type
_entity_poly.pdbx_seq_one_letter_code
_entity_poly.pdbx_strand_id
1 'polypeptide(L)'
;YSNYMISRSETRSLLIDIGVKPENTEFIILTAEYKREWALTNDRITAIRNLYKKEVYNENQARSELLKLDMPSERVDVLMEQWYIDEKDKAPRHWTTAQTLSFVEAKLITLERGQQELRDIGYDQEHIEFVLIDNTTM
;
A
#
# COMPACT_ATOMS: atom_id res chain seq x y z
N TYR A 1 15.07 24.80 -6.43
CA TYR A 1 13.91 25.01 -5.55
C TYR A 1 13.37 23.70 -4.97
N SER A 2 13.33 22.62 -5.78
CA SER A 2 12.65 21.35 -5.49
C SER A 2 13.10 20.59 -4.22
N ASN A 3 14.28 20.89 -3.65
CA ASN A 3 14.83 20.20 -2.45
C ASN A 3 15.36 21.17 -1.37
N TYR A 4 14.75 22.35 -1.18
CA TYR A 4 15.26 23.40 -0.25
C TYR A 4 16.65 23.98 -0.60
N MET A 5 17.24 23.59 -1.74
CA MET A 5 18.62 23.97 -2.09
C MET A 5 18.82 25.44 -2.46
N ILE A 6 17.74 26.18 -2.75
CA ILE A 6 17.77 27.62 -3.04
C ILE A 6 16.53 28.28 -2.44
N SER A 7 16.71 29.49 -1.93
CA SER A 7 15.68 30.36 -1.37
C SER A 7 14.77 30.97 -2.43
N ARG A 8 13.67 31.59 -1.99
CA ARG A 8 12.74 32.32 -2.85
C ARG A 8 13.40 33.51 -3.55
N SER A 9 14.27 34.23 -2.86
CA SER A 9 15.04 35.34 -3.43
C SER A 9 16.02 34.85 -4.49
N GLU A 10 16.77 33.76 -4.23
CA GLU A 10 17.68 33.16 -5.21
C GLU A 10 16.92 32.63 -6.43
N THR A 11 15.77 32.01 -6.22
CA THR A 11 14.91 31.53 -7.32
C THR A 11 14.40 32.69 -8.16
N ARG A 12 13.99 33.79 -7.54
CA ARG A 12 13.58 35.01 -8.24
C ARG A 12 14.70 35.60 -9.08
N SER A 13 15.91 35.72 -8.51
CA SER A 13 17.08 36.21 -9.25
C SER A 13 17.41 35.32 -10.46
N LEU A 14 17.46 34.00 -10.27
CA LEU A 14 17.72 33.06 -11.36
C LEU A 14 16.67 33.13 -12.48
N LEU A 15 15.39 33.29 -12.13
CA LEU A 15 14.31 33.43 -13.12
C LEU A 15 14.47 34.71 -13.94
N ILE A 16 14.84 35.83 -13.29
CA ILE A 16 15.12 37.10 -13.98
C ILE A 16 16.36 36.96 -14.87
N ASP A 17 17.43 36.31 -14.39
CA ASP A 17 18.69 36.13 -15.11
C ASP A 17 18.51 35.32 -16.41
N ILE A 18 17.57 34.35 -16.43
CA ILE A 18 17.23 33.56 -17.64
C ILE A 18 16.15 34.24 -18.51
N GLY A 19 15.78 35.48 -18.20
CA GLY A 19 14.88 36.29 -19.03
C GLY A 19 13.39 36.11 -18.75
N VAL A 20 12.99 35.48 -17.63
CA VAL A 20 11.59 35.46 -17.21
C VAL A 20 11.19 36.87 -16.79
N LYS A 21 10.10 37.36 -17.38
CA LYS A 21 9.58 38.69 -17.05
C LYS A 21 9.18 38.77 -15.58
N PRO A 22 9.52 39.85 -14.84
CA PRO A 22 9.23 39.99 -13.42
C PRO A 22 7.77 39.73 -13.03
N GLU A 23 6.81 40.10 -13.89
CA GLU A 23 5.38 39.87 -13.68
C GLU A 23 5.00 38.38 -13.65
N ASN A 24 5.77 37.50 -14.30
CA ASN A 24 5.53 36.06 -14.36
C ASN A 24 6.30 35.29 -13.27
N THR A 25 7.37 35.88 -12.75
CA THR A 25 8.26 35.26 -11.76
C THR A 25 7.51 34.84 -10.51
N GLU A 26 6.58 35.66 -10.04
CA GLU A 26 5.79 35.38 -8.85
C GLU A 26 4.86 34.17 -9.02
N PHE A 27 4.15 34.10 -10.14
CA PHE A 27 3.28 32.97 -10.46
C PHE A 27 4.04 31.64 -10.55
N ILE A 28 5.23 31.66 -11.16
CA ILE A 28 6.08 30.46 -11.29
C ILE A 28 6.56 29.98 -9.92
N ILE A 29 7.00 30.90 -9.05
CA ILE A 29 7.44 30.59 -7.69
C ILE A 29 6.28 29.99 -6.89
N LEU A 30 5.10 30.62 -6.89
CA LEU A 30 3.91 30.11 -6.20
C LEU A 30 3.49 28.73 -6.69
N THR A 31 3.55 28.50 -8.01
CA THR A 31 3.24 27.19 -8.59
C THR A 31 4.24 26.12 -8.12
N ALA A 32 5.53 26.47 -8.04
CA ALA A 32 6.56 25.55 -7.57
C ALA A 32 6.43 25.25 -6.07
N GLU A 33 6.05 26.26 -5.25
CA GLU A 33 5.71 26.10 -3.83
C GLU A 33 4.54 25.15 -3.66
N TYR A 34 3.45 25.39 -4.39
CA TYR A 34 2.26 24.53 -4.34
C TYR A 34 2.58 23.09 -4.73
N LYS A 35 3.31 22.87 -5.84
CA LYS A 35 3.72 21.53 -6.27
C LYS A 35 4.55 20.80 -5.21
N ARG A 36 5.38 21.54 -4.48
CA ARG A 36 6.23 21.00 -3.42
C ARG A 36 5.42 20.60 -2.19
N GLU A 37 4.54 21.48 -1.72
CA GLU A 37 3.62 21.16 -0.62
C GLU A 37 2.77 19.94 -0.96
N TRP A 38 2.28 19.89 -2.20
CA TRP A 38 1.54 18.74 -2.69
C TRP A 38 2.36 17.44 -2.69
N ALA A 39 3.64 17.49 -3.09
CA ALA A 39 4.51 16.32 -3.06
C ALA A 39 4.68 15.78 -1.63
N LEU A 40 4.90 16.67 -0.65
CA LEU A 40 5.00 16.29 0.77
C LEU A 40 3.71 15.64 1.28
N THR A 41 2.56 16.20 0.91
CA THR A 41 1.26 15.61 1.26
C THR A 41 1.08 14.24 0.60
N ASN A 42 1.48 14.08 -0.66
CA ASN A 42 1.40 12.79 -1.37
C ASN A 42 2.31 11.72 -0.75
N ASP A 43 3.51 12.10 -0.29
CA ASP A 43 4.42 11.20 0.42
C ASP A 43 3.80 10.72 1.74
N ARG A 44 3.13 11.62 2.49
CA ARG A 44 2.41 11.27 3.71
C ARG A 44 1.22 10.35 3.44
N ILE A 45 0.42 10.62 2.41
CA ILE A 45 -0.68 9.73 1.99
C ILE A 45 -0.12 8.33 1.67
N THR A 46 1.01 8.27 0.96
CA THR A 46 1.68 7.01 0.61
C THR A 46 2.15 6.25 1.85
N ALA A 47 2.73 6.94 2.84
CA ALA A 47 3.14 6.34 4.10
C ALA A 47 1.94 5.75 4.86
N ILE A 48 0.84 6.49 4.97
CA ILE A 48 -0.39 6.04 5.63
C ILE A 48 -0.98 4.82 4.91
N ARG A 49 -1.05 4.86 3.57
CA ARG A 49 -1.46 3.71 2.75
C ARG A 49 -0.63 2.48 3.06
N ASN A 50 0.70 2.61 3.09
CA ASN A 50 1.58 1.49 3.37
C ASN A 50 1.38 0.88 4.76
N LEU A 51 1.03 1.70 5.77
CA LEU A 51 0.70 1.23 7.11
C LEU A 51 -0.66 0.50 7.12
N TYR A 52 -1.65 1.01 6.39
CA TYR A 52 -2.95 0.35 6.21
C TYR A 52 -2.81 -1.01 5.49
N LYS A 53 -2.09 -1.05 4.36
CA LYS A 53 -1.82 -2.28 3.58
C LYS A 53 -1.05 -3.36 4.33
N LYS A 54 -0.38 -2.99 5.43
CA LYS A 54 0.37 -3.89 6.30
C LYS A 54 -0.41 -4.24 7.57
N GLU A 55 -1.68 -3.84 7.65
CA GLU A 55 -2.57 -4.03 8.79
C GLU A 55 -2.05 -3.40 10.11
N VAL A 56 -1.06 -2.50 10.01
CA VAL A 56 -0.58 -1.69 11.14
C VAL A 56 -1.62 -0.65 11.53
N TYR A 57 -2.30 -0.10 10.52
CA TYR A 57 -3.49 0.72 10.68
C TYR A 57 -4.73 -0.03 10.24
N ASN A 58 -5.77 0.00 11.08
CA ASN A 58 -7.14 -0.29 10.64
C ASN A 58 -7.75 0.91 9.89
N GLU A 59 -8.95 0.73 9.33
CA GLU A 59 -9.63 1.77 8.56
C GLU A 59 -9.79 3.09 9.32
N ASN A 60 -10.24 3.03 10.58
CA ASN A 60 -10.45 4.22 11.40
C ASN A 60 -9.16 4.98 11.69
N GLN A 61 -8.06 4.26 11.94
CA GLN A 61 -6.73 4.86 12.15
C GLN A 61 -6.21 5.53 10.88
N ALA A 62 -6.31 4.85 9.73
CA ALA A 62 -5.90 5.41 8.45
C ALA A 62 -6.71 6.68 8.10
N ARG A 63 -8.05 6.63 8.25
CA ARG A 63 -8.94 7.80 8.08
C ARG A 63 -8.54 8.97 8.97
N SER A 64 -8.27 8.71 10.25
CA SER A 64 -7.86 9.74 11.21
C SER A 64 -6.55 10.43 10.80
N GLU A 65 -5.53 9.65 10.40
CA GLU A 65 -4.26 10.22 9.93
C GLU A 65 -4.41 10.99 8.62
N LEU A 66 -5.27 10.55 7.70
CA LEU A 66 -5.56 11.26 6.46
C LEU A 66 -6.26 12.61 6.71
N LEU A 67 -7.21 12.66 7.65
CA LEU A 67 -7.89 13.90 8.02
C LEU A 67 -6.95 14.92 8.68
N LYS A 68 -5.90 14.47 9.39
CA LYS A 68 -4.85 15.36 9.93
C LYS A 68 -3.99 16.03 8.86
N LEU A 69 -4.10 15.60 7.60
CA LEU A 69 -3.48 16.26 6.46
C LEU A 69 -4.38 17.37 5.86
N ASP A 70 -5.39 17.82 6.62
CA ASP A 70 -6.41 18.79 6.20
C ASP A 70 -7.13 18.38 4.90
N MET A 71 -7.22 17.07 4.64
CA MET A 71 -7.91 16.56 3.46
C MET A 71 -9.43 16.58 3.65
N PRO A 72 -10.20 16.93 2.61
CA PRO A 72 -11.66 16.80 2.63
C PRO A 72 -12.11 15.37 2.87
N SER A 73 -13.16 15.17 3.69
CA SER A 73 -13.68 13.84 4.03
C SER A 73 -14.02 12.99 2.80
N GLU A 74 -14.63 13.58 1.78
CA GLU A 74 -14.96 12.89 0.52
C GLU A 74 -13.72 12.31 -0.17
N ARG A 75 -12.59 13.04 -0.12
CA ARG A 75 -11.32 12.54 -0.67
C ARG A 75 -10.76 11.39 0.17
N VAL A 76 -10.93 11.46 1.49
CA VAL A 76 -10.55 10.35 2.39
C VAL A 76 -11.38 9.11 2.05
N ASP A 77 -12.68 9.26 1.84
CA ASP A 77 -13.57 8.15 1.46
C ASP A 77 -13.11 7.47 0.17
N VAL A 78 -12.83 8.26 -0.88
CA VAL A 78 -12.33 7.73 -2.17
C VAL A 78 -11.01 6.98 -2.00
N LEU A 79 -10.06 7.51 -1.21
CA LEU A 79 -8.79 6.84 -0.96
C LEU A 79 -8.98 5.51 -0.21
N MET A 80 -9.82 5.50 0.83
CA MET A 80 -10.07 4.31 1.61
C MET A 80 -10.79 3.22 0.81
N GLU A 81 -11.75 3.60 -0.03
CA GLU A 81 -12.42 2.67 -0.95
C GLU A 81 -11.42 2.04 -1.93
N GLN A 82 -10.56 2.86 -2.54
CA GLN A 82 -9.53 2.37 -3.45
C GLN A 82 -8.58 1.39 -2.75
N TRP A 83 -8.13 1.71 -1.54
CA TRP A 83 -7.20 0.84 -0.80
C TRP A 83 -7.86 -0.45 -0.32
N TYR A 84 -9.14 -0.39 0.04
CA TYR A 84 -9.90 -1.58 0.39
C TYR A 84 -10.00 -2.56 -0.77
N ILE A 85 -10.26 -2.04 -1.99
CA ILE A 85 -10.27 -2.85 -3.21
C ILE A 85 -8.88 -3.46 -3.46
N ASP A 86 -7.82 -2.67 -3.37
CA ASP A 86 -6.43 -3.14 -3.54
C ASP A 86 -6.03 -4.23 -2.54
N GLU A 87 -6.55 -4.19 -1.30
CA GLU A 87 -6.30 -5.22 -0.29
C GLU A 87 -7.12 -6.48 -0.54
N LYS A 88 -8.37 -6.35 -0.98
CA LYS A 88 -9.23 -7.49 -1.31
C LYS A 88 -8.83 -8.24 -2.57
N ASP A 89 -8.14 -7.57 -3.49
CA ASP A 89 -7.60 -8.21 -4.70
C ASP A 89 -6.36 -9.09 -4.39
N LYS A 90 -5.81 -9.02 -3.16
CA LYS A 90 -4.75 -9.93 -2.76
C LYS A 90 -5.32 -11.32 -2.49
N ALA A 91 -4.74 -12.32 -3.15
CA ALA A 91 -4.99 -13.71 -2.81
C ALA A 91 -4.78 -13.93 -1.31
N PRO A 92 -5.64 -14.73 -0.64
CA PRO A 92 -5.44 -15.07 0.76
C PRO A 92 -4.04 -15.63 0.98
N ARG A 93 -3.45 -15.33 2.14
CA ARG A 93 -2.16 -15.92 2.50
C ARG A 93 -2.38 -17.37 2.90
N HIS A 94 -2.17 -18.27 1.96
CA HIS A 94 -2.23 -19.71 2.19
C HIS A 94 -0.95 -20.25 2.84
N TRP A 95 -1.08 -21.36 3.57
CA TRP A 95 0.08 -22.11 4.04
C TRP A 95 0.81 -22.77 2.87
N THR A 96 2.13 -22.95 3.00
CA THR A 96 2.88 -23.75 2.00
C THR A 96 2.46 -25.22 2.09
N THR A 97 2.65 -26.01 1.03
CA THR A 97 2.37 -27.45 1.04
C THR A 97 3.01 -28.14 2.26
N ALA A 98 4.29 -27.85 2.55
CA ALA A 98 4.98 -28.42 3.71
C ALA A 98 4.34 -28.01 5.06
N GLN A 99 3.93 -26.75 5.20
CA GLN A 99 3.23 -26.27 6.40
C GLN A 99 1.89 -26.98 6.56
N THR A 100 1.07 -27.00 5.50
CA THR A 100 -0.24 -27.66 5.50
C THR A 100 -0.12 -29.13 5.89
N LEU A 101 0.84 -29.86 5.31
CA LEU A 101 1.07 -31.26 5.66
C LEU A 101 1.49 -31.43 7.13
N SER A 102 2.45 -30.63 7.59
CA SER A 102 2.90 -30.68 8.98
C SER A 102 1.77 -30.38 9.98
N PHE A 103 0.80 -29.53 9.62
CA PHE A 103 -0.34 -29.21 10.46
C PHE A 103 -1.39 -30.32 10.47
N VAL A 104 -1.59 -31.02 9.35
CA VAL A 104 -2.45 -32.21 9.29
C VAL A 104 -1.85 -33.36 10.11
N GLU A 105 -0.55 -33.63 9.94
CA GLU A 105 0.19 -34.67 10.67
C GLU A 105 0.18 -34.41 12.18
N ALA A 106 0.45 -33.17 12.59
CA ALA A 106 0.39 -32.73 13.98
C ALA A 106 -1.05 -32.61 14.53
N LYS A 107 -2.08 -32.91 13.72
CA LYS A 107 -3.50 -32.79 14.06
C LYS A 107 -3.92 -31.40 14.55
N LEU A 108 -3.21 -30.36 14.10
CA LEU A 108 -3.53 -28.96 14.35
C LEU A 108 -4.69 -28.47 13.48
N ILE A 109 -4.91 -29.13 12.33
CA ILE A 109 -6.05 -28.93 11.44
C ILE A 109 -6.63 -30.28 11.03
N THR A 110 -7.89 -30.31 10.59
CA THR A 110 -8.50 -31.55 10.08
C THR A 110 -7.97 -31.90 8.69
N LEU A 111 -8.13 -33.16 8.29
CA LEU A 111 -7.77 -33.63 6.94
C LEU A 111 -8.53 -32.85 5.87
N GLU A 112 -9.84 -32.63 6.07
CA GLU A 112 -10.68 -31.87 5.14
C GLU A 112 -10.22 -30.42 5.02
N ARG A 113 -9.75 -29.82 6.12
CA ARG A 113 -9.18 -28.47 6.09
C ARG A 113 -7.86 -28.45 5.33
N GLY A 114 -6.99 -29.44 5.54
CA GLY A 114 -5.74 -29.58 4.77
C GLY A 114 -5.99 -29.76 3.27
N GLN A 115 -6.98 -30.58 2.90
CA GLN A 115 -7.40 -30.76 1.50
C GLN A 115 -7.91 -29.45 0.88
N GLN A 116 -8.70 -28.67 1.62
CA GLN A 116 -9.18 -27.38 1.13
C GLN A 116 -8.01 -26.41 0.92
N GLU A 117 -7.06 -26.34 1.85
CA GLU A 117 -5.89 -25.48 1.72
C GLU A 117 -5.03 -25.86 0.52
N LEU A 118 -4.83 -27.16 0.25
CA LEU A 118 -4.10 -27.64 -0.93
C LEU A 118 -4.82 -27.29 -2.24
N ARG A 119 -6.16 -27.35 -2.28
CA ARG A 119 -6.95 -26.86 -3.43
C ARG A 119 -6.78 -25.37 -3.63
N ASP A 120 -6.82 -24.60 -2.56
CA ASP A 120 -6.75 -23.13 -2.62
C ASP A 120 -5.36 -22.65 -3.10
N ILE A 121 -4.29 -23.43 -2.90
CA ILE A 121 -2.95 -23.18 -3.48
C ILE A 121 -2.71 -23.82 -4.86
N GLY A 122 -3.74 -24.45 -5.45
CA GLY A 122 -3.75 -24.90 -6.85
C GLY A 122 -3.45 -26.38 -7.10
N TYR A 123 -3.50 -27.25 -6.09
CA TYR A 123 -3.40 -28.70 -6.31
C TYR A 123 -4.74 -29.24 -6.85
N ASP A 124 -4.66 -30.12 -7.84
CA ASP A 124 -5.82 -30.92 -8.25
C ASP A 124 -6.08 -32.07 -7.26
N GLN A 125 -7.21 -32.74 -7.44
CA GLN A 125 -7.64 -33.81 -6.55
C GLN A 125 -6.68 -35.01 -6.54
N GLU A 126 -6.09 -35.38 -7.68
CA GLU A 126 -5.16 -36.50 -7.77
C GLU A 126 -3.90 -36.24 -6.94
N HIS A 127 -3.29 -35.07 -7.08
CA HIS A 127 -2.09 -34.72 -6.32
C HIS A 127 -2.37 -34.59 -4.82
N ILE A 128 -3.56 -34.12 -4.43
CA ILE A 128 -3.98 -34.05 -3.02
C ILE A 128 -4.06 -35.45 -2.40
N GLU A 129 -4.63 -36.41 -3.13
CA GLU A 129 -4.75 -37.79 -2.67
C GLU A 129 -3.36 -38.40 -2.46
N PHE A 130 -2.44 -38.27 -3.42
CA PHE A 130 -1.06 -38.76 -3.27
C PHE A 130 -0.33 -38.12 -2.08
N VAL A 131 -0.37 -36.80 -1.98
CA VAL A 131 0.39 -36.04 -0.96
C VAL A 131 -0.11 -36.33 0.46
N LEU A 132 -1.41 -36.54 0.65
CA LEU A 132 -1.98 -36.80 1.98
C LEU A 132 -1.92 -38.29 2.36
N ILE A 133 -2.05 -39.22 1.42
CA ILE A 133 -1.93 -40.66 1.70
C ILE A 133 -0.54 -41.00 2.25
N ASP A 134 0.51 -40.41 1.69
CA ASP A 134 1.90 -40.70 2.11
C ASP A 134 2.21 -40.17 3.52
N ASN A 135 1.65 -39.02 3.91
CA ASN A 135 1.90 -38.37 5.21
C ASN A 135 1.02 -38.87 6.37
N THR A 136 -0.06 -39.62 6.09
CA THR A 136 -0.92 -40.19 7.16
C THR A 136 -0.61 -41.65 7.47
N THR A 137 0.33 -42.27 6.73
CA THR A 137 0.67 -43.70 6.82
C THR A 137 2.04 -43.96 7.46
N MET A 138 2.74 -42.92 7.93
CA MET A 138 3.94 -43.00 8.78
C MET A 138 3.60 -42.67 10.24
#